data_AF-A0A561UU13-F1
#
_entry.id   AF-A0A561UU13-F1
#
_cell.length_a   1.000
_cell.length_b   1.000
_cell.length_c   1.000
_cell.angle_alpha   90.00
_cell.angle_beta   90.00
_cell.angle_gamma   90.00
#
_symmetry.space_group_name_H-M   'P 1'
#
loop_
_entity.id
_entity.type
_entity.pdbx_description
1 polymer ?
#
loop_
_entity_poly.entity_id
_entity_poly.type
_entity_poly.pdbx_seq_one_letter_code
_entity_poly.pdbx_strand_id
1 'polypeptide(L)'
;MPAASSSLSAAAPVTTPSPVDPAAVVPPGLLDALARVPDPRARRGRRFQLTTLLAVGVCAMTCAGHNSLVSIAEWARRCEQEVLARLGCPYDPFAGRYRAPGERTLRDAFARVDPAALTAAGFAHLTALATAPLAPVNPDGTREREQRRAHRTARRVRPGHQTIRRRAIAVDGKCLRGAVRADGSKVFVLSAVRHDDALTAALREIGAKTNEIIHRKRRRLGTKKWSTETVYAVTDLAAHQADAAEIAAWARGHWMIESTVHWSKDVVFGEDLSQARRHRTPVVVSVFRDLARAALHPAGWANIASGRRAHTRPEAILTLHGIP
;
A
#
# COMPACT_ATOMS: atom_id res chain seq x y z
N MET A 1 -36.73 -36.86 7.79
CA MET A 1 -37.23 -36.39 6.48
C MET A 1 -38.27 -35.31 6.73
N PRO A 2 -38.30 -34.19 6.00
CA PRO A 2 -37.19 -33.52 5.33
C PRO A 2 -37.13 -32.01 5.69
N ALA A 3 -36.25 -31.25 5.02
CA ALA A 3 -36.23 -29.79 5.06
C ALA A 3 -36.96 -29.17 3.85
N ALA A 4 -37.41 -27.93 3.98
CA ALA A 4 -37.66 -26.97 2.89
C ALA A 4 -37.40 -25.57 3.47
N SER A 5 -36.42 -24.78 3.00
CA SER A 5 -36.31 -24.12 1.69
C SER A 5 -37.47 -23.16 1.37
N SER A 6 -37.25 -21.86 1.55
CA SER A 6 -37.20 -20.87 0.44
C SER A 6 -37.36 -19.42 0.94
N SER A 7 -36.56 -18.49 0.41
CA SER A 7 -36.83 -17.04 0.35
C SER A 7 -35.79 -16.34 -0.56
N LEU A 8 -36.03 -16.46 -1.87
CA LEU A 8 -35.76 -15.49 -2.94
C LEU A 8 -34.54 -14.55 -2.83
N SER A 9 -33.53 -14.80 -3.67
CA SER A 9 -32.57 -13.76 -4.10
C SER A 9 -33.27 -12.74 -5.00
N ALA A 10 -33.24 -11.47 -4.63
CA ALA A 10 -33.48 -10.37 -5.57
C ALA A 10 -32.20 -10.11 -6.38
N ALA A 11 -32.27 -10.23 -7.70
CA ALA A 11 -31.16 -9.88 -8.58
C ALA A 11 -30.98 -8.35 -8.60
N ALA A 12 -29.75 -7.87 -8.35
CA ALA A 12 -29.41 -6.48 -8.58
C ALA A 12 -29.41 -6.18 -10.09
N PRO A 13 -29.89 -5.01 -10.55
CA PRO A 13 -29.91 -4.68 -11.97
C PRO A 13 -28.50 -4.58 -12.53
N VAL A 14 -28.30 -5.16 -13.71
CA VAL A 14 -27.06 -4.98 -14.49
C VAL A 14 -27.05 -3.57 -15.05
N THR A 15 -26.33 -2.66 -14.39
CA THR A 15 -26.01 -1.35 -14.96
C THR A 15 -25.03 -1.55 -16.12
N THR A 16 -25.52 -1.34 -17.35
CA THR A 16 -24.68 -1.18 -18.52
C THR A 16 -23.77 0.04 -18.34
N PRO A 17 -22.48 -0.04 -18.67
CA PRO A 17 -21.59 1.12 -18.59
C PRO A 17 -22.00 2.16 -19.64
N SER A 18 -22.17 3.40 -19.23
CA SER A 18 -22.32 4.54 -20.15
C SER A 18 -21.06 4.70 -21.01
N PRO A 19 -21.19 5.20 -22.26
CA PRO A 19 -20.05 5.44 -23.13
C PRO A 19 -19.08 6.45 -22.47
N VAL A 20 -17.79 6.09 -22.46
CA VAL A 20 -16.72 6.90 -21.88
C VAL A 20 -16.38 8.06 -22.80
N ASP A 21 -16.25 9.25 -22.23
CA ASP A 21 -15.92 10.48 -22.94
C ASP A 21 -14.50 10.37 -23.57
N PRO A 22 -14.35 10.44 -24.91
CA PRO A 22 -13.08 10.15 -25.59
C PRO A 22 -11.97 11.19 -25.33
N ALA A 23 -12.30 12.32 -24.68
CA ALA A 23 -11.31 13.32 -24.26
C ALA A 23 -10.73 13.07 -22.86
N ALA A 24 -11.20 12.05 -22.12
CA ALA A 24 -10.63 11.70 -20.83
C ALA A 24 -9.21 11.15 -20.99
N VAL A 25 -8.21 11.97 -20.63
CA VAL A 25 -6.80 11.55 -20.57
C VAL A 25 -6.69 10.33 -19.66
N VAL A 26 -6.45 9.15 -20.25
CA VAL A 26 -6.25 7.92 -19.49
C VAL A 26 -5.04 8.13 -18.56
N PRO A 27 -5.20 8.00 -17.23
CA PRO A 27 -4.11 8.24 -16.31
C PRO A 27 -2.97 7.24 -16.57
N PRO A 28 -1.70 7.67 -16.50
CA PRO A 28 -0.55 6.82 -16.80
C PRO A 28 -0.54 5.55 -15.95
N GLY A 29 -0.32 4.42 -16.60
CA GLY A 29 -0.36 3.10 -15.98
C GLY A 29 0.79 2.88 -15.00
N LEU A 30 0.76 1.75 -14.28
CA LEU A 30 1.81 1.42 -13.32
C LEU A 30 3.19 1.36 -14.00
N LEU A 31 3.27 0.90 -15.26
CA LEU A 31 4.53 0.86 -16.01
C LEU A 31 5.11 2.26 -16.26
N ASP A 32 4.29 3.23 -16.68
CA ASP A 32 4.72 4.61 -16.94
C ASP A 32 5.24 5.31 -15.68
N ALA A 33 4.61 5.02 -14.54
CA ALA A 33 5.05 5.51 -13.25
C ALA A 33 6.36 4.85 -12.82
N LEU A 34 6.45 3.52 -12.88
CA LEU A 34 7.65 2.77 -12.50
C LEU A 34 8.86 3.04 -13.42
N ALA A 35 8.63 3.46 -14.67
CA ALA A 35 9.68 3.90 -15.58
C ALA A 35 10.43 5.16 -15.08
N ARG A 36 9.84 5.92 -14.15
CA ARG A 36 10.48 7.08 -13.50
C ARG A 36 11.49 6.69 -12.41
N VAL A 37 11.53 5.41 -12.00
CA VAL A 37 12.48 4.92 -10.98
C VAL A 37 13.86 4.72 -11.63
N PRO A 38 14.92 5.44 -11.21
CA PRO A 38 16.25 5.29 -11.80
C PRO A 38 16.77 3.86 -11.67
N ASP A 39 17.37 3.31 -12.73
CA ASP A 39 17.91 1.94 -12.74
C ASP A 39 19.37 1.90 -12.25
N PRO A 40 19.65 1.43 -11.00
CA PRO A 40 20.96 1.49 -10.37
C PRO A 40 21.87 0.31 -10.76
N ARG A 41 21.42 -0.56 -11.68
CA ARG A 41 22.19 -1.73 -12.14
C ARG A 41 23.20 -1.28 -13.20
N ALA A 42 24.34 -1.97 -13.35
CA ALA A 42 25.23 -1.71 -14.49
C ALA A 42 24.49 -1.91 -15.83
N ARG A 43 24.85 -1.19 -16.90
CA ARG A 43 24.20 -1.33 -18.22
C ARG A 43 24.47 -2.72 -18.85
N ARG A 44 25.68 -3.24 -18.67
CA ARG A 44 26.10 -4.57 -19.16
C ARG A 44 25.33 -5.66 -18.38
N GLY A 45 24.68 -6.57 -19.11
CA GLY A 45 23.97 -7.71 -18.52
C GLY A 45 22.52 -7.44 -18.07
N ARG A 46 21.94 -6.26 -18.33
CA ARG A 46 20.49 -6.01 -18.11
C ARG A 46 19.65 -6.84 -19.09
N ARG A 47 19.23 -8.04 -18.67
CA ARG A 47 18.27 -8.88 -19.43
C ARG A 47 16.82 -8.40 -19.32
N PHE A 48 16.49 -7.76 -18.20
CA PHE A 48 15.15 -7.26 -17.90
C PHE A 48 15.20 -5.76 -17.60
N GLN A 49 14.25 -4.99 -18.12
CA GLN A 49 14.06 -3.59 -17.71
C GLN A 49 13.73 -3.52 -16.20
N LEU A 50 14.08 -2.42 -15.52
CA LEU A 50 13.76 -2.30 -14.10
C LEU A 50 12.24 -2.20 -13.90
N THR A 51 11.56 -1.43 -14.74
CA THR A 51 10.09 -1.29 -14.80
C THR A 51 9.38 -2.63 -14.73
N THR A 52 9.73 -3.58 -15.60
CA THR A 52 9.21 -4.95 -15.61
C THR A 52 9.41 -5.69 -14.30
N LEU A 53 10.61 -5.63 -13.71
CA LEU A 53 10.88 -6.32 -12.44
C LEU A 53 10.07 -5.71 -11.28
N LEU A 54 9.94 -4.38 -11.24
CA LEU A 54 9.14 -3.68 -10.24
C LEU A 54 7.64 -3.98 -10.42
N ALA A 55 7.13 -3.97 -11.66
CA ALA A 55 5.74 -4.28 -11.98
C ALA A 55 5.37 -5.72 -11.61
N VAL A 56 6.23 -6.69 -11.94
CA VAL A 56 6.09 -8.09 -11.48
C VAL A 56 6.02 -8.17 -9.95
N GLY A 57 6.83 -7.38 -9.24
CA GLY A 57 6.81 -7.31 -7.78
C GLY A 57 5.47 -6.80 -7.21
N VAL A 58 4.93 -5.72 -7.76
CA VAL A 58 3.64 -5.13 -7.35
C VAL A 58 2.45 -6.03 -7.74
N CYS A 59 2.42 -6.52 -8.98
CA CYS A 59 1.34 -7.35 -9.49
C CYS A 59 1.24 -8.67 -8.72
N ALA A 60 2.34 -9.40 -8.55
CA ALA A 60 2.33 -10.63 -7.75
C ALA A 60 1.84 -10.38 -6.32
N MET A 61 2.35 -9.35 -5.64
CA MET A 61 1.95 -8.99 -4.26
C MET A 61 0.47 -8.60 -4.14
N THR A 62 -0.18 -8.19 -5.24
CA THR A 62 -1.61 -7.87 -5.29
C THR A 62 -2.47 -9.13 -5.14
N CYS A 63 -2.06 -10.27 -5.70
CA CYS A 63 -2.72 -11.57 -5.45
C CYS A 63 -2.41 -12.09 -4.03
N ALA A 64 -3.33 -12.86 -3.45
CA ALA A 64 -3.10 -13.56 -2.19
C ALA A 64 -1.99 -14.64 -2.33
N GLY A 65 -1.22 -14.86 -1.26
CA GLY A 65 -0.19 -15.91 -1.18
C GLY A 65 1.22 -15.52 -1.64
N HIS A 66 1.38 -14.50 -2.48
CA HIS A 66 2.69 -14.12 -3.06
C HIS A 66 3.51 -13.13 -2.22
N ASN A 67 3.81 -13.50 -0.96
CA ASN A 67 4.43 -12.60 0.03
C ASN A 67 5.99 -12.67 0.08
N SER A 68 6.64 -13.40 -0.82
CA SER A 68 8.10 -13.61 -0.87
C SER A 68 8.69 -13.51 -2.30
N LEU A 69 9.99 -13.24 -2.43
CA LEU A 69 10.66 -13.17 -3.75
C LEU A 69 10.54 -14.48 -4.55
N VAL A 70 10.59 -15.63 -3.87
CA VAL A 70 10.36 -16.95 -4.48
C VAL A 70 8.96 -16.97 -5.09
N SER A 71 7.92 -16.71 -4.28
CA SER A 71 6.53 -16.73 -4.74
C SER A 71 6.21 -15.67 -5.81
N ILE A 72 6.92 -14.54 -5.85
CA ILE A 72 6.82 -13.53 -6.91
C ILE A 72 7.42 -14.06 -8.22
N ALA A 73 8.60 -14.68 -8.17
CA ALA A 73 9.19 -15.35 -9.33
C ALA A 73 8.32 -16.51 -9.82
N GLU A 74 7.71 -17.27 -8.91
CA GLU A 74 6.78 -18.33 -9.30
C GLU A 74 5.49 -17.81 -9.94
N TRP A 75 4.94 -16.70 -9.44
CA TRP A 75 3.80 -16.03 -10.07
C TRP A 75 4.13 -15.67 -11.52
N ALA A 76 5.27 -15.00 -11.74
CA ALA A 76 5.71 -14.65 -13.09
C ALA A 76 5.95 -15.90 -13.97
N ARG A 77 6.53 -16.99 -13.44
CA ARG A 77 6.70 -18.25 -14.19
C ARG A 77 5.39 -18.96 -14.55
N ARG A 78 4.30 -18.69 -13.82
CA ARG A 78 2.95 -19.26 -14.06
C ARG A 78 2.04 -18.34 -14.88
N CYS A 79 2.47 -17.11 -15.17
CA CYS A 79 1.73 -16.19 -16.04
C CYS A 79 1.75 -16.67 -17.50
N GLU A 80 0.66 -16.40 -18.21
CA GLU A 80 0.57 -16.65 -19.64
C GLU A 80 1.51 -15.73 -20.44
N GLN A 81 1.78 -16.11 -21.69
CA GLN A 81 2.75 -15.39 -22.53
C GLN A 81 2.29 -13.95 -22.85
N GLU A 82 0.99 -13.73 -22.99
CA GLU A 82 0.41 -12.39 -23.17
C GLU A 82 0.65 -11.49 -21.95
N VAL A 83 0.41 -12.01 -20.74
CA VAL A 83 0.67 -11.30 -19.48
C VAL A 83 2.15 -10.92 -19.34
N LEU A 84 3.05 -11.84 -19.71
CA LEU A 84 4.49 -11.56 -19.71
C LEU A 84 4.88 -10.49 -20.74
N ALA A 85 4.25 -10.49 -21.91
CA ALA A 85 4.43 -9.45 -22.93
C ALA A 85 3.96 -8.08 -22.44
N ARG A 86 2.75 -8.01 -21.87
CA ARG A 86 2.15 -6.80 -21.28
C ARG A 86 2.97 -6.22 -20.13
N LEU A 87 3.63 -7.07 -19.33
CA LEU A 87 4.60 -6.67 -18.30
C LEU A 87 5.96 -6.20 -18.85
N GLY A 88 6.19 -6.27 -20.17
CA GLY A 88 7.45 -5.89 -20.82
C GLY A 88 8.58 -6.91 -20.61
N CYS A 89 8.27 -8.19 -20.39
CA CYS A 89 9.30 -9.22 -20.33
C CYS A 89 10.02 -9.36 -21.70
N PRO A 90 11.31 -9.73 -21.72
CA PRO A 90 12.03 -9.90 -22.97
C PRO A 90 11.59 -11.17 -23.69
N TYR A 91 11.33 -11.06 -24.99
CA TYR A 91 11.09 -12.21 -25.87
C TYR A 91 12.40 -12.97 -26.15
N ASP A 92 12.32 -14.30 -26.22
CA ASP A 92 13.43 -15.19 -26.55
C ASP A 92 13.22 -15.85 -27.91
N PRO A 93 13.89 -15.39 -28.98
CA PRO A 93 13.66 -15.93 -30.33
C PRO A 93 14.05 -17.40 -30.44
N PHE A 94 15.00 -17.88 -29.65
CA PHE A 94 15.45 -19.28 -29.65
C PHE A 94 14.51 -20.24 -28.91
N ALA A 95 13.69 -19.74 -27.98
CA ALA A 95 12.74 -20.56 -27.21
C ALA A 95 11.27 -20.28 -27.57
N GLY A 96 11.01 -19.38 -28.51
CA GLY A 96 9.68 -19.00 -28.99
C GLY A 96 8.78 -18.36 -27.92
N ARG A 97 9.34 -17.73 -26.89
CA ARG A 97 8.55 -17.28 -25.71
C ARG A 97 9.17 -16.12 -24.94
N TYR A 98 8.34 -15.39 -24.22
CA TYR A 98 8.76 -14.40 -23.23
C TYR A 98 9.40 -15.07 -22.00
N ARG A 99 10.53 -14.53 -21.54
CA ARG A 99 11.24 -15.04 -20.35
C ARG A 99 10.68 -14.39 -19.09
N ALA A 100 10.17 -15.19 -18.15
CA ALA A 100 9.85 -14.71 -16.80
C ALA A 100 11.12 -14.47 -15.95
N PRO A 101 11.16 -13.45 -15.06
CA PRO A 101 12.29 -13.23 -14.16
C PRO A 101 12.38 -14.28 -13.05
N GLY A 102 13.58 -14.79 -12.80
CA GLY A 102 13.85 -15.70 -11.69
C GLY A 102 14.05 -14.98 -10.36
N GLU A 103 13.92 -15.70 -9.24
CA GLU A 103 14.05 -15.14 -7.88
C GLU A 103 15.36 -14.39 -7.67
N ARG A 104 16.49 -14.96 -8.11
CA ARG A 104 17.80 -14.31 -8.04
C ARG A 104 17.84 -12.98 -8.79
N THR A 105 17.20 -12.90 -9.96
CA THR A 105 17.12 -11.66 -10.77
C THR A 105 16.33 -10.58 -10.04
N LEU A 106 15.21 -10.95 -9.41
CA LEU A 106 14.43 -10.03 -8.57
C LEU A 106 15.25 -9.59 -7.34
N ARG A 107 15.87 -10.53 -6.63
CA ARG A 107 16.71 -10.27 -5.44
C ARG A 107 17.87 -9.32 -5.75
N ASP A 108 18.61 -9.56 -6.84
CA ASP A 108 19.76 -8.75 -7.25
C ASP A 108 19.36 -7.33 -7.70
N ALA A 109 18.16 -7.17 -8.30
CA ALA A 109 17.62 -5.88 -8.68
C ALA A 109 17.09 -5.09 -7.48
N PHE A 110 16.14 -5.66 -6.72
CA PHE A 110 15.46 -5.00 -5.59
C PHE A 110 16.43 -4.63 -4.46
N ALA A 111 17.56 -5.33 -4.32
CA ALA A 111 18.59 -4.98 -3.35
C ALA A 111 19.24 -3.60 -3.60
N ARG A 112 19.15 -3.07 -4.83
CA ARG A 112 19.81 -1.83 -5.27
C ARG A 112 18.87 -0.64 -5.46
N VAL A 113 17.58 -0.90 -5.75
CA VAL A 113 16.56 0.13 -6.00
C VAL A 113 16.49 1.12 -4.85
N ASP A 114 16.32 2.40 -5.16
CA ASP A 114 16.00 3.42 -4.15
C ASP A 114 14.51 3.32 -3.75
N PRO A 115 14.18 3.02 -2.48
CA PRO A 115 12.80 2.95 -2.02
C PRO A 115 12.08 4.31 -2.06
N ALA A 116 12.81 5.43 -1.96
CA ALA A 116 12.19 6.75 -2.00
C ALA A 116 11.68 7.07 -3.42
N ALA A 117 12.52 6.90 -4.44
CA ALA A 117 12.10 6.99 -5.85
C ALA A 117 10.96 6.03 -6.19
N LEU A 118 11.02 4.77 -5.73
CA LEU A 118 9.94 3.80 -5.93
C LEU A 118 8.62 4.23 -5.28
N THR A 119 8.67 4.77 -4.07
CA THR A 119 7.46 5.24 -3.36
C THR A 119 6.88 6.47 -4.06
N ALA A 120 7.71 7.42 -4.47
CA ALA A 120 7.26 8.61 -5.20
C ALA A 120 6.60 8.25 -6.55
N ALA A 121 7.19 7.33 -7.30
CA ALA A 121 6.61 6.80 -8.54
C ALA A 121 5.24 6.15 -8.30
N GLY A 122 5.16 5.21 -7.34
CA GLY A 122 3.91 4.52 -7.03
C GLY A 122 2.83 5.44 -6.44
N PHE A 123 3.21 6.43 -5.63
CA PHE A 123 2.28 7.44 -5.11
C PHE A 123 1.69 8.31 -6.22
N ALA A 124 2.49 8.69 -7.23
CA ALA A 124 2.00 9.43 -8.38
C ALA A 124 0.95 8.64 -9.18
N HIS A 125 1.21 7.35 -9.43
CA HIS A 125 0.25 6.43 -10.06
C HIS A 125 -1.05 6.31 -9.26
N LEU A 126 -0.96 6.00 -7.96
CA LEU A 126 -2.12 5.82 -7.08
C LEU A 126 -2.96 7.10 -6.94
N THR A 127 -2.31 8.27 -6.94
CA THR A 127 -3.01 9.56 -6.93
C THR A 127 -3.74 9.82 -8.25
N ALA A 128 -3.20 9.36 -9.39
CA ALA A 128 -3.87 9.45 -10.68
C ALA A 128 -5.06 8.48 -10.81
N LEU A 129 -5.03 7.32 -10.12
CA LEU A 129 -6.16 6.40 -10.01
C LEU A 129 -7.27 6.90 -9.05
N ALA A 130 -6.94 7.79 -8.10
CA ALA A 130 -7.86 8.27 -7.07
C ALA A 130 -8.74 9.43 -7.56
N THR A 131 -9.70 9.15 -8.44
CA THR A 131 -10.56 10.15 -9.12
C THR A 131 -11.71 10.73 -8.28
N ALA A 132 -11.92 10.27 -7.03
CA ALA A 132 -12.95 10.80 -6.14
C ALA A 132 -12.52 10.72 -4.65
N PRO A 133 -13.05 11.59 -3.76
CA PRO A 133 -12.81 11.49 -2.32
C PRO A 133 -13.37 10.16 -1.79
N LEU A 134 -12.45 9.25 -1.48
CA LEU A 134 -12.74 7.87 -1.10
C LEU A 134 -13.52 7.82 0.24
N ALA A 135 -14.61 7.04 0.27
CA ALA A 135 -15.28 6.73 1.53
C ALA A 135 -14.32 5.93 2.44
N PRO A 136 -14.32 6.17 3.76
CA PRO A 136 -13.27 5.64 4.62
C PRO A 136 -13.34 4.12 4.77
N VAL A 137 -12.20 3.48 4.43
CA VAL A 137 -11.91 2.05 4.51
C VAL A 137 -12.61 1.38 5.71
N ASN A 138 -13.48 0.40 5.43
CA ASN A 138 -13.96 -0.56 6.42
C ASN A 138 -13.82 -1.98 5.83
N PRO A 139 -12.86 -2.79 6.29
CA PRO A 139 -12.86 -4.21 5.97
C PRO A 139 -14.13 -4.86 6.55
N ASP A 140 -14.93 -5.49 5.70
CA ASP A 140 -16.21 -6.07 6.11
C ASP A 140 -16.09 -7.16 7.18
N GLY A 141 -17.15 -7.32 7.97
CA GLY A 141 -17.38 -8.47 8.85
C GLY A 141 -17.39 -8.12 10.33
N THR A 142 -16.20 -8.01 10.94
CA THR A 142 -16.07 -7.89 12.40
C THR A 142 -15.01 -6.88 12.79
N ARG A 143 -15.40 -5.58 12.81
CA ARG A 143 -14.59 -4.52 13.41
C ARG A 143 -14.17 -4.93 14.83
N GLU A 144 -12.86 -5.04 15.04
CA GLU A 144 -12.28 -5.24 16.36
C GLU A 144 -12.73 -4.10 17.31
N ARG A 145 -12.91 -4.39 18.59
CA ARG A 145 -13.59 -3.48 19.53
C ARG A 145 -12.87 -2.13 19.66
N GLU A 146 -11.55 -2.11 19.48
CA GLU A 146 -10.72 -0.91 19.52
C GLU A 146 -10.82 -0.10 18.21
N GLN A 147 -10.86 -0.76 17.05
CA GLN A 147 -11.10 -0.11 15.74
C GLN A 147 -12.48 0.57 15.68
N ARG A 148 -13.54 -0.04 16.27
CA ARG A 148 -14.86 0.60 16.44
C ARG A 148 -14.77 1.91 17.22
N ARG A 149 -13.90 2.00 18.24
CA ARG A 149 -13.72 3.20 19.06
C ARG A 149 -12.97 4.29 18.30
N ALA A 150 -11.89 3.96 17.58
CA ALA A 150 -11.17 4.92 16.77
C ALA A 150 -12.09 5.59 15.73
N HIS A 151 -12.77 4.77 14.91
CA HIS A 151 -13.60 5.28 13.81
C HIS A 151 -14.86 6.04 14.28
N ARG A 152 -15.54 5.58 15.35
CA ARG A 152 -16.67 6.34 15.95
C ARG A 152 -16.25 7.64 16.62
N THR A 153 -14.98 7.78 17.02
CA THR A 153 -14.48 9.02 17.64
C THR A 153 -14.05 10.04 16.58
N ALA A 154 -13.46 9.59 15.47
CA ALA A 154 -13.15 10.46 14.33
C ALA A 154 -14.42 11.11 13.72
N ARG A 155 -15.50 10.34 13.57
CA ARG A 155 -16.79 10.82 13.04
C ARG A 155 -17.63 11.71 14.00
N ARG A 156 -17.11 12.07 15.19
CA ARG A 156 -17.83 12.88 16.20
C ARG A 156 -17.46 14.37 16.21
N VAL A 157 -16.64 14.84 15.27
CA VAL A 157 -16.42 16.28 15.06
C VAL A 157 -17.73 16.91 14.56
N ARG A 158 -18.15 18.04 15.18
CA ARG A 158 -19.45 18.66 14.93
C ARG A 158 -19.48 19.33 13.54
N PRO A 159 -20.56 19.18 12.75
CA PRO A 159 -20.80 20.04 11.59
C PRO A 159 -21.19 21.43 12.10
N GLY A 160 -20.41 22.47 11.78
CA GLY A 160 -20.64 23.82 12.32
C GLY A 160 -19.52 24.83 12.10
N HIS A 161 -18.37 24.41 11.59
CA HIS A 161 -17.44 25.29 10.89
C HIS A 161 -17.36 24.85 9.43
N GLN A 162 -17.25 25.81 8.52
CA GLN A 162 -16.90 25.54 7.12
C GLN A 162 -15.47 24.98 7.12
N THR A 163 -15.35 23.66 7.06
CA THR A 163 -14.05 23.00 7.12
C THR A 163 -13.30 23.25 5.83
N ILE A 164 -12.32 24.15 5.90
CA ILE A 164 -11.23 24.20 4.93
C ILE A 164 -10.67 22.77 4.86
N ARG A 165 -10.76 22.10 3.71
CA ARG A 165 -10.21 20.75 3.51
C ARG A 165 -8.68 20.78 3.48
N ARG A 166 -8.08 21.08 4.63
CA ARG A 166 -6.64 21.06 4.88
C ARG A 166 -6.14 19.63 4.72
N ARG A 167 -5.09 19.45 3.92
CA ARG A 167 -4.44 18.15 3.73
C ARG A 167 -3.57 17.86 4.94
N ALA A 168 -3.90 16.79 5.68
CA ALA A 168 -3.07 16.31 6.78
C ALA A 168 -2.31 15.05 6.35
N ILE A 169 -1.08 14.92 6.84
CA ILE A 169 -0.22 13.75 6.65
C ILE A 169 0.15 13.22 8.03
N ALA A 170 -0.19 11.97 8.31
CA ALA A 170 0.32 11.25 9.46
C ALA A 170 1.72 10.74 9.12
N VAL A 171 2.64 10.74 10.08
CA VAL A 171 4.01 10.22 9.92
C VAL A 171 4.33 9.29 11.08
N ASP A 172 4.67 8.03 10.80
CA ASP A 172 5.05 7.04 11.83
C ASP A 172 6.15 6.08 11.34
N GLY A 173 6.88 5.49 12.29
CA GLY A 173 8.06 4.67 12.08
C GLY A 173 7.83 3.19 12.39
N LYS A 174 7.89 2.33 11.36
CA LYS A 174 7.77 0.87 11.48
C LYS A 174 9.14 0.20 11.56
N CYS A 175 9.27 -0.82 12.41
CA CYS A 175 10.38 -1.77 12.36
C CYS A 175 10.05 -2.90 11.40
N LEU A 176 10.89 -3.14 10.38
CA LEU A 176 10.77 -4.33 9.53
C LEU A 176 11.41 -5.51 10.29
N ARG A 177 10.66 -6.24 11.13
CA ARG A 177 11.24 -7.12 12.17
C ARG A 177 12.25 -8.15 11.67
N GLY A 178 11.99 -8.75 10.50
CA GLY A 178 12.92 -9.71 9.91
C GLY A 178 14.20 -9.06 9.37
N ALA A 179 14.18 -7.78 9.01
CA ALA A 179 15.29 -7.13 8.32
C ALA A 179 16.35 -6.59 9.29
N VAL A 180 17.59 -7.03 9.05
CA VAL A 180 18.77 -6.69 9.83
C VAL A 180 19.85 -6.19 8.87
N ARG A 181 20.55 -5.12 9.24
CA ARG A 181 21.66 -4.54 8.49
C ARG A 181 22.96 -5.32 8.72
N ALA A 182 24.00 -4.99 7.96
CA ALA A 182 25.33 -5.61 8.10
C ALA A 182 25.97 -5.38 9.49
N ASP A 183 25.59 -4.30 10.19
CA ASP A 183 26.03 -3.96 11.54
C ASP A 183 25.19 -4.63 12.66
N GLY A 184 24.24 -5.51 12.30
CA GLY A 184 23.32 -6.14 13.25
C GLY A 184 22.13 -5.26 13.69
N SER A 185 22.05 -4.00 13.25
CA SER A 185 20.93 -3.12 13.58
C SER A 185 19.65 -3.50 12.82
N LYS A 186 18.48 -3.26 13.44
CA LYS A 186 17.19 -3.50 12.79
C LYS A 186 16.90 -2.41 11.76
N VAL A 187 16.27 -2.80 10.64
CA VAL A 187 15.83 -1.86 9.62
C VAL A 187 14.53 -1.18 10.06
N PHE A 188 14.55 0.14 10.10
CA PHE A 188 13.39 0.99 10.39
C PHE A 188 13.00 1.79 9.14
N VAL A 189 11.71 2.01 8.96
CA VAL A 189 11.16 2.83 7.88
C VAL A 189 10.23 3.90 8.46
N LEU A 190 10.38 5.14 8.02
CA LEU A 190 9.45 6.23 8.32
C LEU A 190 8.48 6.36 7.14
N SER A 191 7.18 6.28 7.42
CA SER A 191 6.12 6.36 6.41
C SER A 191 5.28 7.61 6.63
N ALA A 192 5.11 8.41 5.58
CA ALA A 192 4.24 9.56 5.53
C ALA A 192 2.96 9.18 4.76
N VAL A 193 1.81 9.23 5.43
CA VAL A 193 0.53 8.68 4.95
C VAL A 193 -0.54 9.76 4.99
N ARG A 194 -1.26 9.93 3.89
CA ARG A 194 -2.35 10.90 3.76
C ARG A 194 -3.57 10.54 4.61
N HIS A 195 -4.16 11.54 5.26
CA HIS A 195 -5.31 11.35 6.16
C HIS A 195 -6.63 11.02 5.45
N ASP A 196 -6.79 11.41 4.19
CA ASP A 196 -8.05 11.31 3.45
C ASP A 196 -8.25 9.93 2.79
N ASP A 197 -7.18 9.32 2.28
CA ASP A 197 -7.24 8.06 1.52
C ASP A 197 -6.27 6.96 1.99
N ALA A 198 -5.48 7.21 3.04
CA ALA A 198 -4.43 6.30 3.52
C ALA A 198 -3.37 5.91 2.46
N LEU A 199 -3.13 6.77 1.45
CA LEU A 199 -2.03 6.61 0.52
C LEU A 199 -0.69 6.98 1.19
N THR A 200 0.32 6.12 1.04
CA THR A 200 1.69 6.39 1.48
C THR A 200 2.35 7.36 0.49
N ALA A 201 2.47 8.63 0.87
CA ALA A 201 3.06 9.69 0.04
C ALA A 201 4.60 9.62 -0.01
N ALA A 202 5.22 9.19 1.09
CA ALA A 202 6.65 8.94 1.14
C ALA A 202 6.98 7.81 2.12
N LEU A 203 8.01 7.04 1.82
CA LEU A 203 8.59 6.04 2.70
C LEU A 203 10.11 6.14 2.58
N ARG A 204 10.80 6.23 3.72
CA ARG A 204 12.26 6.27 3.78
C ARG A 204 12.78 5.27 4.80
N GLU A 205 13.86 4.58 4.45
CA GLU A 205 14.65 3.88 5.47
C GLU A 205 15.30 4.93 6.37
N ILE A 206 15.22 4.74 7.68
CA ILE A 206 15.87 5.57 8.70
C ILE A 206 16.84 4.73 9.53
N GLY A 207 17.84 5.36 10.14
CA GLY A 207 18.88 4.70 10.94
C GLY A 207 18.35 4.14 12.27
N ALA A 208 18.98 4.52 13.39
CA ALA A 208 18.42 4.25 14.70
C ALA A 208 17.09 5.02 14.90
N LYS A 209 16.18 4.46 15.71
CA LYS A 209 14.91 5.13 16.05
C LYS A 209 15.16 6.29 17.02
N THR A 210 15.33 7.49 16.48
CA THR A 210 15.36 8.76 17.22
C THR A 210 13.92 9.23 17.48
N ASN A 211 13.48 9.24 18.74
CA ASN A 211 12.11 9.63 19.11
C ASN A 211 12.06 11.10 19.54
N GLU A 212 11.13 11.88 18.99
CA GLU A 212 10.92 13.29 19.33
C GLU A 212 9.39 13.63 19.47
N ILE A 213 9.01 14.58 20.35
CA ILE A 213 8.21 14.38 21.60
C ILE A 213 7.11 15.48 21.99
N ILE A 214 5.82 15.45 21.55
CA ILE A 214 4.70 16.25 22.22
C ILE A 214 3.98 15.38 23.27
N HIS A 215 3.85 15.89 24.48
CA HIS A 215 3.36 15.18 25.67
C HIS A 215 1.84 14.86 25.70
N ARG A 216 1.48 13.58 25.80
CA ARG A 216 0.10 13.07 26.03
C ARG A 216 0.04 12.15 27.25
N LYS A 217 -0.76 12.52 28.27
CA LYS A 217 -1.13 11.62 29.37
C LYS A 217 -2.46 10.90 29.07
N ARG A 218 -2.45 9.57 29.12
CA ARG A 218 -3.61 8.67 28.93
C ARG A 218 -3.82 7.84 30.20
N ARG A 219 -5.08 7.49 30.51
CA ARG A 219 -5.47 6.57 31.58
C ARG A 219 -6.65 5.73 31.09
N ARG A 220 -6.61 4.40 31.25
CA ARG A 220 -7.79 3.55 30.96
C ARG A 220 -8.84 3.80 32.07
N LEU A 221 -10.13 3.83 31.74
CA LEU A 221 -11.17 3.87 32.78
C LEU A 221 -11.03 2.64 33.68
N GLY A 222 -11.16 2.82 34.99
CA GLY A 222 -11.00 1.77 36.00
C GLY A 222 -9.57 1.54 36.52
N THR A 223 -8.52 2.16 35.94
CA THR A 223 -7.16 2.09 36.54
C THR A 223 -6.72 3.42 37.18
N LYS A 224 -5.88 3.32 38.21
CA LYS A 224 -5.11 4.43 38.80
C LYS A 224 -3.83 4.74 38.00
N LYS A 225 -3.39 3.85 37.12
CA LYS A 225 -2.13 3.99 36.37
C LYS A 225 -2.29 4.94 35.18
N TRP A 226 -1.51 6.02 35.17
CA TRP A 226 -1.33 6.88 34.01
C TRP A 226 -0.25 6.30 33.10
N SER A 227 -0.46 6.40 31.79
CA SER A 227 0.53 6.15 30.74
C SER A 227 0.82 7.46 30.03
N THR A 228 2.07 7.92 30.04
CA THR A 228 2.53 9.09 29.31
C THR A 228 3.16 8.64 27.99
N GLU A 229 2.87 9.35 26.91
CA GLU A 229 3.26 9.04 25.53
C GLU A 229 3.58 10.34 24.80
N THR A 230 4.58 10.37 23.93
CA THR A 230 5.12 11.62 23.39
C THR A 230 5.27 11.58 21.86
N VAL A 231 4.58 12.48 21.14
CA VAL A 231 4.30 12.40 19.68
C VAL A 231 4.42 13.77 19.00
N TYR A 232 5.53 14.14 18.34
CA TYR A 232 5.60 15.44 17.64
C TYR A 232 4.55 15.59 16.51
N ALA A 233 3.98 16.80 16.42
CA ALA A 233 3.12 17.25 15.33
C ALA A 233 3.68 18.57 14.79
N VAL A 234 4.00 18.60 13.50
CA VAL A 234 4.51 19.79 12.80
C VAL A 234 3.37 20.30 11.91
N THR A 235 3.15 21.61 11.91
CA THR A 235 2.18 22.27 11.04
C THR A 235 2.76 23.59 10.53
N ASP A 236 2.42 23.91 9.30
CA ASP A 236 2.62 25.19 8.60
C ASP A 236 1.60 26.26 9.01
N LEU A 237 0.56 25.88 9.77
CA LEU A 237 -0.43 26.80 10.31
C LEU A 237 0.15 27.68 11.41
N ALA A 238 -0.08 29.00 11.31
CA ALA A 238 0.17 29.91 12.43
C ALA A 238 -0.75 29.56 13.61
N ALA A 239 -0.35 29.88 14.84
CA ALA A 239 -1.09 29.51 16.05
C ALA A 239 -2.57 29.96 16.06
N HIS A 240 -2.88 31.11 15.46
CA HIS A 240 -4.26 31.62 15.33
C HIS A 240 -5.10 30.90 14.26
N GLN A 241 -4.47 30.14 13.36
CA GLN A 241 -5.10 29.37 12.30
C GLN A 241 -5.31 27.90 12.70
N ALA A 242 -4.63 27.44 13.74
CA ALA A 242 -4.55 26.05 14.14
C ALA A 242 -5.59 25.73 15.24
N ASP A 243 -6.83 25.47 14.81
CA ASP A 243 -7.93 25.15 15.74
C ASP A 243 -7.63 23.87 16.57
N ALA A 244 -7.93 23.94 17.86
CA ALA A 244 -7.69 22.84 18.79
C ALA A 244 -8.54 21.59 18.47
N ALA A 245 -9.75 21.75 17.92
CA ALA A 245 -10.58 20.60 17.53
C ALA A 245 -10.09 19.94 16.24
N GLU A 246 -9.62 20.72 15.25
CA GLU A 246 -8.91 20.23 14.05
C GLU A 246 -7.62 19.49 14.39
N ILE A 247 -6.70 20.11 15.17
CA ILE A 247 -5.47 19.46 15.63
C ILE A 247 -5.78 18.14 16.34
N ALA A 248 -6.77 18.15 17.24
CA ALA A 248 -7.16 16.95 17.96
C ALA A 248 -7.81 15.89 17.03
N ALA A 249 -8.44 16.30 15.93
CA ALA A 249 -8.95 15.38 14.91
C ALA A 249 -7.80 14.72 14.12
N TRP A 250 -6.79 15.47 13.69
CA TRP A 250 -5.59 14.91 13.05
C TRP A 250 -4.78 14.02 14.01
N ALA A 251 -4.54 14.46 15.25
CA ALA A 251 -3.85 13.66 16.26
C ALA A 251 -4.57 12.34 16.61
N ARG A 252 -5.90 12.29 16.49
CA ARG A 252 -6.67 11.03 16.57
C ARG A 252 -6.61 10.23 15.27
N GLY A 253 -6.66 10.90 14.12
CA GLY A 253 -6.59 10.29 12.79
C GLY A 253 -5.25 9.59 12.52
N HIS A 254 -4.15 10.07 13.09
CA HIS A 254 -2.80 9.48 12.97
C HIS A 254 -2.77 7.96 13.23
N TRP A 255 -3.65 7.46 14.12
CA TRP A 255 -3.77 6.03 14.42
C TRP A 255 -4.19 5.16 13.21
N MET A 256 -4.61 5.78 12.10
CA MET A 256 -4.87 5.10 10.83
C MET A 256 -3.62 4.44 10.22
N ILE A 257 -2.42 4.96 10.49
CA ILE A 257 -1.20 4.28 10.01
C ILE A 257 -1.12 2.89 10.64
N GLU A 258 -1.29 2.81 11.96
CA GLU A 258 -1.24 1.53 12.66
C GLU A 258 -2.38 0.60 12.20
N SER A 259 -3.63 1.09 12.17
CA SER A 259 -4.79 0.25 11.87
C SER A 259 -4.93 -0.14 10.39
N THR A 260 -4.49 0.70 9.46
CA THR A 260 -4.74 0.52 8.01
C THR A 260 -3.48 0.15 7.24
N VAL A 261 -2.32 0.67 7.63
CA VAL A 261 -1.05 0.42 6.93
C VAL A 261 -0.25 -0.70 7.61
N HIS A 262 0.13 -0.50 8.87
CA HIS A 262 1.01 -1.43 9.59
C HIS A 262 0.35 -2.79 9.82
N TRP A 263 -0.88 -2.81 10.35
CA TRP A 263 -1.63 -4.05 10.55
C TRP A 263 -1.81 -4.83 9.24
N SER A 264 -2.14 -4.14 8.14
CA SER A 264 -2.26 -4.79 6.82
C SER A 264 -0.94 -5.42 6.38
N LYS A 265 0.18 -4.69 6.51
CA LYS A 265 1.51 -5.22 6.16
C LYS A 265 1.85 -6.48 6.96
N ASP A 266 1.57 -6.49 8.26
CA ASP A 266 1.92 -7.62 9.13
C ASP A 266 0.99 -8.81 8.91
N VAL A 267 -0.33 -8.60 8.99
CA VAL A 267 -1.33 -9.68 9.03
C VAL A 267 -1.74 -10.13 7.63
N VAL A 268 -1.93 -9.19 6.68
CA VAL A 268 -2.39 -9.52 5.32
C VAL A 268 -1.22 -9.84 4.39
N PHE A 269 -0.09 -9.14 4.51
CA PHE A 269 1.10 -9.35 3.67
C PHE A 269 2.24 -10.14 4.35
N GLY A 270 2.07 -10.57 5.61
CA GLY A 270 3.06 -11.39 6.31
C GLY A 270 4.43 -10.70 6.46
N GLU A 271 4.48 -9.38 6.62
CA GLU A 271 5.73 -8.60 6.62
C GLU A 271 6.72 -9.08 7.69
N ASP A 272 6.23 -9.37 8.91
CA ASP A 272 7.04 -9.93 10.01
C ASP A 272 7.59 -11.34 9.72
N LEU A 273 6.95 -12.12 8.85
CA LEU A 273 7.42 -13.45 8.41
C LEU A 273 8.41 -13.38 7.23
N SER A 274 8.56 -12.21 6.61
CA SER A 274 9.34 -12.04 5.38
C SER A 274 10.81 -12.39 5.61
N GLN A 275 11.40 -13.16 4.68
CA GLN A 275 12.82 -13.57 4.69
C GLN A 275 13.71 -12.72 3.76
N ALA A 276 13.21 -11.57 3.29
CA ALA A 276 14.07 -10.59 2.63
C ALA A 276 15.05 -9.98 3.65
N ARG A 277 16.35 -10.09 3.38
CA ARG A 277 17.44 -9.56 4.24
C ARG A 277 18.45 -8.66 3.51
N ARG A 278 18.53 -8.77 2.17
CA ARG A 278 19.66 -8.23 1.41
C ARG A 278 19.48 -6.74 1.09
N HIS A 279 20.38 -5.91 1.62
CA HIS A 279 20.45 -4.46 1.36
C HIS A 279 19.04 -3.82 1.42
N ARG A 280 18.62 -3.09 0.38
CA ARG A 280 17.35 -2.35 0.33
C ARG A 280 16.11 -3.20 0.03
N THR A 281 16.27 -4.50 -0.29
CA THR A 281 15.15 -5.39 -0.63
C THR A 281 14.01 -5.39 0.40
N PRO A 282 14.23 -5.41 1.73
CA PRO A 282 13.12 -5.44 2.69
C PRO A 282 12.24 -4.19 2.59
N VAL A 283 12.86 -3.03 2.39
CA VAL A 283 12.19 -1.74 2.24
C VAL A 283 11.42 -1.68 0.92
N VAL A 284 12.06 -2.08 -0.19
CA VAL A 284 11.43 -2.19 -1.52
C VAL A 284 10.20 -3.10 -1.50
N VAL A 285 10.29 -4.25 -0.83
CA VAL A 285 9.15 -5.17 -0.68
C VAL A 285 8.05 -4.57 0.21
N SER A 286 8.39 -3.76 1.23
CA SER A 286 7.38 -3.01 2.01
C SER A 286 6.66 -1.95 1.17
N VAL A 287 7.35 -1.32 0.21
CA VAL A 287 6.72 -0.42 -0.78
C VAL A 287 5.77 -1.21 -1.70
N PHE A 288 6.15 -2.39 -2.22
CA PHE A 288 5.23 -3.22 -3.02
C PHE A 288 3.94 -3.59 -2.26
N ARG A 289 4.04 -3.88 -0.95
CA ARG A 289 2.86 -4.11 -0.09
C ARG A 289 1.97 -2.88 0.00
N ASP A 290 2.55 -1.69 0.11
CA ASP A 290 1.78 -0.44 0.10
C ASP A 290 1.11 -0.18 -1.25
N LEU A 291 1.79 -0.41 -2.37
CA LEU A 291 1.20 -0.21 -3.70
C LEU A 291 0.04 -1.19 -3.96
N ALA A 292 0.24 -2.47 -3.62
CA ALA A 292 -0.81 -3.49 -3.69
C ALA A 292 -2.00 -3.19 -2.76
N ARG A 293 -1.74 -2.75 -1.51
CA ARG A 293 -2.78 -2.32 -0.55
C ARG A 293 -3.58 -1.13 -1.09
N ALA A 294 -2.88 -0.14 -1.63
CA ALA A 294 -3.48 1.12 -2.05
C ALA A 294 -4.31 0.99 -3.33
N ALA A 295 -3.83 0.25 -4.33
CA ALA A 295 -4.54 0.07 -5.61
C ALA A 295 -5.91 -0.62 -5.45
N LEU A 296 -6.03 -1.50 -4.46
CA LEU A 296 -7.29 -2.19 -4.15
C LEU A 296 -8.41 -1.24 -3.69
N HIS A 297 -8.10 -0.09 -3.09
CA HIS A 297 -9.12 0.78 -2.51
C HIS A 297 -9.93 1.59 -3.53
N PRO A 298 -9.32 2.26 -4.54
CA PRO A 298 -10.07 2.85 -5.67
C PRO A 298 -10.94 1.83 -6.42
N ALA A 299 -10.51 0.56 -6.48
CA ALA A 299 -11.28 -0.55 -7.06
C ALA A 299 -12.38 -1.12 -6.15
N GLY A 300 -12.78 -0.40 -5.10
CA GLY A 300 -13.92 -0.74 -4.22
C GLY A 300 -13.62 -1.75 -3.11
N TRP A 301 -12.39 -2.26 -2.98
CA TRP A 301 -12.05 -3.27 -1.98
C TRP A 301 -11.72 -2.66 -0.62
N ALA A 302 -12.77 -2.36 0.15
CA ALA A 302 -12.63 -1.88 1.53
C ALA A 302 -11.96 -2.92 2.46
N ASN A 303 -12.06 -4.23 2.15
CA ASN A 303 -11.30 -5.29 2.79
C ASN A 303 -10.10 -5.73 1.92
N ILE A 304 -8.89 -5.31 2.29
CA ILE A 304 -7.65 -5.61 1.56
C ILE A 304 -7.44 -7.13 1.39
N ALA A 305 -7.66 -7.93 2.44
CA ALA A 305 -7.49 -9.38 2.35
C ALA A 305 -8.51 -10.04 1.41
N SER A 306 -9.73 -9.49 1.31
CA SER A 306 -10.73 -9.92 0.34
C SER A 306 -10.34 -9.53 -1.09
N GLY A 307 -9.90 -8.28 -1.29
CA GLY A 307 -9.42 -7.81 -2.59
C GLY A 307 -8.27 -8.65 -3.13
N ARG A 308 -7.27 -8.99 -2.30
CA ARG A 308 -6.18 -9.89 -2.69
C ARG A 308 -6.66 -11.31 -3.07
N ARG A 309 -7.72 -11.82 -2.43
CA ARG A 309 -8.31 -13.13 -2.76
C ARG A 309 -9.19 -13.10 -4.01
N ALA A 310 -9.72 -11.95 -4.40
CA ALA A 310 -10.49 -11.80 -5.64
C ALA A 310 -9.58 -11.72 -6.88
N HIS A 311 -8.40 -11.12 -6.75
CA HIS A 311 -7.43 -10.96 -7.83
C HIS A 311 -6.53 -12.20 -8.01
N THR A 312 -7.12 -13.35 -8.33
CA THR A 312 -6.38 -14.59 -8.61
C THR A 312 -5.85 -14.69 -10.04
N ARG A 313 -6.48 -13.97 -10.98
CA ARG A 313 -6.12 -13.94 -12.41
C ARG A 313 -5.14 -12.78 -12.70
N PRO A 314 -3.98 -13.03 -13.35
CA PRO A 314 -3.02 -11.98 -13.65
C PRO A 314 -3.60 -10.84 -14.50
N GLU A 315 -4.51 -11.12 -15.41
CA GLU A 315 -5.10 -10.15 -16.34
C GLU A 315 -5.90 -9.08 -15.56
N ALA A 316 -6.66 -9.51 -14.55
CA ALA A 316 -7.39 -8.62 -13.66
C ALA A 316 -6.45 -7.76 -12.79
N ILE A 317 -5.27 -8.28 -12.44
CA ILE A 317 -4.24 -7.53 -11.72
C ILE A 317 -3.61 -6.47 -12.63
N LEU A 318 -3.32 -6.81 -13.89
CA LEU A 318 -2.80 -5.85 -14.87
C LEU A 318 -3.80 -4.70 -15.09
N THR A 319 -5.09 -5.02 -15.29
CA THR A 319 -6.16 -4.02 -15.41
C THR A 319 -6.28 -3.12 -14.16
N LEU A 320 -6.20 -3.69 -12.95
CA LEU A 320 -6.23 -2.92 -11.69
C LEU A 320 -5.13 -1.85 -11.64
N HIS A 321 -3.95 -2.17 -12.18
CA HIS A 321 -2.77 -1.31 -12.20
C HIS A 321 -2.64 -0.50 -13.50
N GLY A 322 -3.68 -0.45 -14.34
CA GLY A 322 -3.68 0.28 -15.60
C GLY A 322 -2.61 -0.20 -16.59
N ILE A 323 -2.25 -1.48 -16.56
CA ILE A 323 -1.35 -2.10 -17.54
C ILE A 323 -2.22 -2.59 -18.71
N PRO A 324 -2.02 -2.06 -19.94
CA PRO A 324 -2.81 -2.44 -21.11
C PRO A 324 -2.64 -3.92 -21.42
#